data_AF-A0A959D2R2-F1
#
_entry.id   AF-A0A959D2R2-F1
#
_cell.length_a   1.000
_cell.length_b   1.000
_cell.length_c   1.000
_cell.angle_alpha   90.00
_cell.angle_beta   90.00
_cell.angle_gamma   90.00
#
_symmetry.space_group_name_H-M   'P 1'
#
loop_
_entity.id
_entity.type
_entity.pdbx_description
1 polymer ?
#
loop_
_entity_poly.entity_id
_entity_poly.type
_entity_poly.pdbx_seq_one_letter_code
_entity_poly.pdbx_strand_id
1 'polypeptide(L)' 'DYSKLRMNVNKATKDVISVEAFAKDGSRYKLSIDNLSPNKSFAAGHFTFNKADYPGYYIEDLRE' A
#
# COMPACT_ATOMS: atom_id res chain seq x y z
N ASP A 1 6.77 1.96 -14.59
CA ASP A 1 5.78 1.60 -15.63
C ASP A 1 5.57 0.09 -15.59
N TYR A 2 4.33 -0.39 -15.77
CA TYR A 2 3.95 -1.79 -15.56
C TYR A 2 3.27 -2.37 -16.80
N SER A 3 3.54 -3.64 -17.09
CA SER A 3 2.91 -4.37 -18.20
C SER A 3 1.76 -5.27 -17.74
N LYS A 4 1.78 -5.71 -16.48
CA LYS A 4 0.78 -6.60 -15.91
C LYS A 4 0.68 -6.46 -14.40
N LEU A 5 -0.53 -6.61 -13.88
CA LEU A 5 -0.81 -6.88 -12.47
C LEU A 5 -1.50 -8.23 -12.37
N ARG A 6 -1.14 -9.02 -11.36
CA ARG A 6 -1.81 -10.27 -11.01
C ARG A 6 -2.27 -10.21 -9.56
N MET A 7 -3.54 -10.48 -9.33
CA MET A 7 -4.13 -10.51 -7.99
C MET A 7 -4.57 -11.93 -7.65
N ASN A 8 -4.21 -12.39 -6.47
CA ASN A 8 -4.74 -13.62 -5.88
C ASN A 8 -5.83 -13.25 -4.89
N VAL A 9 -7.02 -13.84 -5.04
CA VAL A 9 -8.19 -13.56 -4.22
C VAL A 9 -8.70 -14.85 -3.61
N ASN A 10 -9.02 -14.82 -2.33
CA ASN A 10 -9.71 -15.92 -1.66
C ASN A 10 -11.12 -16.06 -2.24
N LYS A 11 -11.46 -17.23 -2.77
CA LYS A 11 -12.76 -17.43 -3.42
C LYS A 11 -13.96 -17.37 -2.47
N ALA A 12 -13.78 -17.74 -1.20
CA ALA A 12 -14.86 -17.76 -0.22
C ALA A 12 -15.08 -16.37 0.37
N THR A 13 -14.03 -15.76 0.92
CA THR A 13 -14.12 -14.48 1.62
C THR A 13 -14.04 -13.27 0.70
N LYS A 14 -13.56 -13.46 -0.53
CA LYS A 14 -13.26 -12.41 -1.52
C LYS A 14 -12.11 -11.49 -1.10
N ASP A 15 -11.35 -11.85 -0.07
CA ASP A 15 -10.20 -11.09 0.36
C ASP A 15 -9.04 -11.20 -0.64
N VAL A 16 -8.33 -10.10 -0.83
CA VAL A 16 -7.06 -10.10 -1.56
C VAL A 16 -6.01 -10.80 -0.70
N ILE A 17 -5.32 -11.78 -1.28
CA ILE A 17 -4.23 -12.52 -0.63
C ILE A 17 -2.89 -11.90 -1.01
N SER A 18 -2.71 -11.55 -2.28
CA SER A 18 -1.47 -10.95 -2.77
C SER A 18 -1.68 -10.23 -4.10
N VAL A 19 -0.81 -9.27 -4.38
CA VAL A 19 -0.66 -8.64 -5.70
C VAL A 19 0.78 -8.83 -6.18
N GLU A 20 0.94 -9.22 -7.44
CA GLU A 20 2.22 -9.28 -8.13
C GLU A 20 2.21 -8.28 -9.29
N ALA A 21 3.16 -7.34 -9.27
CA ALA A 21 3.37 -6.36 -10.33
C ALA A 21 4.55 -6.77 -11.21
N PHE A 22 4.33 -6.72 -12.53
CA PHE A 22 5.33 -7.01 -13.55
C PHE A 22 5.69 -5.69 -14.23
N ALA A 23 6.87 -5.16 -13.91
CA ALA A 23 7.36 -3.92 -14.50
C ALA A 23 7.90 -4.17 -15.91
N LYS A 24 7.88 -3.13 -16.76
CA LYS A 24 8.34 -3.24 -18.17
C LYS A 24 9.84 -3.46 -18.30
N ASP A 25 10.60 -3.11 -17.28
CA ASP A 25 12.05 -3.36 -17.17
C ASP A 25 12.39 -4.81 -16.78
N GLY A 26 11.37 -5.65 -16.54
CA GLY A 26 11.53 -7.04 -16.11
C GLY A 26 11.47 -7.24 -14.60
N SER A 27 11.48 -6.16 -13.79
CA SER A 27 11.37 -6.24 -12.34
C SER A 27 10.02 -6.84 -11.91
N ARG A 28 10.02 -7.59 -10.81
CA ARG A 28 8.83 -8.20 -10.23
C ARG A 28 8.71 -7.88 -8.76
N TYR A 29 7.53 -7.44 -8.35
CA TYR A 29 7.23 -7.08 -6.98
C TYR A 29 6.02 -7.85 -6.51
N LYS A 30 6.15 -8.61 -5.41
CA LYS A 30 5.03 -9.32 -4.80
C LYS A 30 4.75 -8.74 -3.41
N LEU A 31 3.52 -8.26 -3.23
CA LEU A 31 2.98 -7.85 -1.94
C LEU A 31 2.01 -8.93 -1.46
N SER A 32 2.21 -9.45 -0.25
CA SER A 32 1.33 -10.47 0.35
C SER A 32 0.69 -9.90 1.62
N ILE A 33 -0.58 -10.25 1.85
CA ILE A 33 -1.31 -9.87 3.06
C ILE A 33 -1.28 -11.08 4.00
N ASP A 34 -0.50 -10.96 5.08
CA ASP A 34 -0.40 -12.03 6.08
C ASP A 34 -1.59 -12.03 7.04
N ASN A 35 -2.07 -10.84 7.42
CA ASN A 35 -3.22 -10.66 8.30
C ASN A 35 -4.12 -9.53 7.80
N LEU A 36 -5.42 -9.79 7.74
CA LEU A 36 -6.45 -8.80 7.37
C LEU A 36 -7.44 -8.61 8.52
N SER A 37 -7.52 -7.39 9.05
CA SER A 37 -8.52 -6.99 10.04
C SER A 37 -9.52 -6.03 9.40
N PRO A 38 -10.68 -6.53 8.91
CA PRO A 38 -11.66 -5.68 8.26
C PRO A 38 -12.34 -4.73 9.25
N ASN A 39 -12.90 -3.62 8.73
CA ASN A 39 -13.73 -2.67 9.49
C ASN A 39 -13.09 -2.09 10.75
N LYS A 40 -11.76 -1.94 10.76
CA LYS A 40 -11.05 -1.28 11.87
C LYS A 40 -11.46 0.20 11.93
N SER A 41 -11.77 0.69 13.13
CA SER A 41 -11.96 2.12 13.37
C SER A 41 -10.61 2.82 13.50
N PHE A 42 -10.49 3.99 12.89
CA PHE A 42 -9.29 4.82 12.89
C PHE A 42 -9.62 6.20 13.45
N ALA A 43 -8.67 6.80 14.18
CA ALA A 43 -8.83 8.14 14.71
C ALA A 43 -8.90 9.18 13.59
N ALA A 44 -9.59 10.30 13.84
CA ALA A 44 -9.62 11.46 12.96
C ALA A 44 -8.20 12.06 12.86
N GLY A 45 -7.48 11.73 11.78
CA GLY A 45 -6.08 12.12 11.57
C GLY A 45 -5.14 10.96 11.26
N HIS A 46 -5.58 9.70 11.36
CA HIS A 46 -4.72 8.54 11.09
C HIS A 46 -4.10 8.55 9.68
N PHE A 47 -4.81 9.11 8.70
CA PHE A 47 -4.37 9.21 7.30
C PHE A 47 -3.83 10.61 6.94
N THR A 48 -3.54 11.44 7.94
CA THR A 48 -2.98 12.78 7.75
C THR A 48 -1.52 12.78 8.15
N PHE A 49 -0.66 13.25 7.26
CA PHE A 49 0.72 13.55 7.63
C PHE A 49 0.76 14.86 8.41
N ASN A 50 1.29 14.81 9.63
CA ASN A 50 1.56 15.99 10.44
C ASN A 50 3.07 16.14 10.64
N LYS A 51 3.65 17.22 10.10
CA LYS A 51 5.08 17.52 10.19
C LYS A 51 5.59 17.63 11.63
N ALA A 52 4.73 18.06 12.56
CA ALA A 52 5.11 18.21 13.97
C ALA A 52 5.47 16.87 14.63
N ASP A 53 4.99 15.74 14.09
CA ASP A 53 5.26 14.40 14.61
C ASP A 53 6.68 13.90 14.25
N TYR A 54 7.41 14.64 13.40
CA TYR A 54 8.72 14.26 12.87
C TYR A 54 9.79 15.36 13.09
N PRO A 55 10.17 15.66 14.35
CA PRO A 55 11.16 16.68 14.64
C PRO A 55 12.56 16.28 14.10
N GLY A 56 13.26 17.24 13.52
CA GLY A 56 14.61 17.03 12.94
C GLY A 56 14.62 16.46 11.51
N TYR A 57 13.45 16.11 10.96
CA TYR A 57 13.35 15.67 9.57
C TYR A 57 13.22 16.86 8.61
N TYR A 58 13.98 16.82 7.52
CA TYR A 58 13.72 17.68 6.37
C TYR A 58 12.52 17.13 5.59
N ILE A 59 11.50 17.96 5.40
CA ILE A 59 10.31 17.62 4.64
C ILE A 59 10.36 18.43 3.34
N GLU A 60 10.58 17.71 2.25
CA GLU A 60 10.53 18.25 0.89
C GLU A 60 9.08 18.25 0.38
N ASP A 61 8.64 19.34 -0.22
CA ASP A 61 7.31 19.46 -0.82
C ASP A 61 7.42 19.46 -2.35
N LEU A 62 7.00 18.37 -2.98
CA LEU A 62 7.12 18.16 -4.42
C LEU A 62 5.79 18.36 -5.18
N ARG A 63 4.84 19.09 -4.57
CA ARG A 63 3.53 19.38 -5.15
C ARG A 63 3.60 20.66 -5.98
N GLU A 64 4.01 20.57 -7.24
CA GLU A 64 3.74 21.62 -8.23
C GLU A 64 2.29 21.56 -8.75
#